data_AF-A0A329RB97-F1
#
_entry.id   AF-A0A329RB97-F1
#
_cell.length_a   1.000
_cell.length_b   1.000
_cell.length_c   1.000
_cell.angle_alpha   90.00
_cell.angle_beta   90.00
_cell.angle_gamma   90.00
#
_symmetry.space_group_name_H-M   'P 1'
#
loop_
_entity.id
_entity.type
_entity.pdbx_description
1 polymer ?
#
loop_
_entity_poly.entity_id
_entity_poly.type
_entity_poly.pdbx_seq_one_letter_code
_entity_poly.pdbx_strand_id
1 'polypeptide(L)'
;DEPSTPCDNQGINGIGVENKVRYNNADIYSTTPGPRNSQSWHSCCRSCYNDVNCYAFSFQQTSSDSVCELTAATSGREEDQQNWQAGNMGREG
;
A
#
# COMPACT_ATOMS: atom_id res chain seq x y z
N ASP A 1 5.20 23.99 5.42
CA ASP A 1 5.84 22.94 4.63
C ASP A 1 4.81 22.24 3.77
N GLU A 2 5.05 22.13 2.47
CA GLU A 2 4.22 21.34 1.54
C GLU A 2 4.53 19.85 1.76
N PRO A 3 3.54 18.93 1.73
CA PRO A 3 3.80 17.51 1.95
C PRO A 3 4.76 16.96 0.90
N SER A 4 5.85 16.31 1.35
CA SER A 4 6.93 15.84 0.49
C SER A 4 6.53 14.73 -0.49
N THR A 5 5.43 14.01 -0.20
CA THR A 5 4.88 12.97 -1.07
C THR A 5 3.35 12.94 -0.96
N PRO A 6 2.62 12.41 -1.96
CA PRO A 6 1.18 12.20 -1.85
C PRO A 6 0.81 11.17 -0.76
N CYS A 7 1.78 10.38 -0.26
CA CYS A 7 1.60 9.51 0.91
C CYS A 7 1.50 10.29 2.24
N ASP A 8 2.06 11.51 2.29
CA ASP A 8 1.99 12.41 3.45
C ASP A 8 0.71 13.26 3.46
N ASN A 9 -0.03 13.24 2.35
CA ASN A 9 -1.22 14.06 2.17
C ASN A 9 -2.46 13.16 2.23
N GLN A 10 -3.34 13.38 3.21
CA GLN A 10 -4.62 12.66 3.31
C GLN A 10 -5.80 13.47 2.73
N GLY A 11 -5.50 14.58 2.06
CA GLY A 11 -6.49 15.47 1.42
C GLY A 11 -6.71 15.18 -0.07
N ILE A 12 -7.20 16.19 -0.80
CA ILE A 12 -7.65 16.10 -2.22
C ILE A 12 -6.52 15.66 -3.19
N ASN A 13 -5.25 15.94 -2.86
CA ASN A 13 -4.07 15.57 -3.66
C ASN A 13 -3.26 14.41 -3.06
N GLY A 14 -3.89 13.62 -2.18
CA GLY A 14 -3.28 12.51 -1.46
C GLY A 14 -3.46 11.14 -2.12
N ILE A 15 -2.69 10.15 -1.68
CA ILE A 15 -2.99 8.75 -1.95
C ILE A 15 -4.23 8.36 -1.14
N GLY A 16 -5.30 7.94 -1.83
CA GLY A 16 -6.47 7.33 -1.19
C GLY A 16 -6.09 5.98 -0.61
N VAL A 17 -6.11 5.86 0.72
CA VAL A 17 -5.90 4.59 1.42
C VAL A 17 -7.23 3.99 1.82
N GLU A 18 -7.54 2.85 1.24
CA GLU A 18 -8.77 2.10 1.49
C GLU A 18 -8.56 1.10 2.62
N ASN A 19 -9.50 1.04 3.57
CA ASN A 19 -9.48 0.04 4.63
C ASN A 19 -10.17 -1.25 4.16
N LYS A 20 -9.67 -2.39 4.62
CA LYS A 20 -10.15 -3.74 4.28
C LYS A 20 -10.02 -4.10 2.80
N VAL A 21 -9.01 -3.54 2.14
CA VAL A 21 -8.72 -3.81 0.73
C VAL A 21 -7.31 -4.38 0.61
N ARG A 22 -7.13 -5.32 -0.32
CA ARG A 22 -5.83 -5.85 -0.75
C ARG A 22 -5.81 -6.02 -2.27
N TYR A 23 -4.69 -5.72 -2.91
CA TYR A 23 -4.43 -6.11 -4.30
C TYR A 23 -3.75 -7.48 -4.31
N ASN A 24 -4.54 -8.54 -4.52
CA ASN A 24 -4.08 -9.93 -4.54
C ASN A 24 -3.96 -10.40 -6.00
N ASN A 25 -2.79 -10.21 -6.59
CA ASN A 25 -2.52 -10.52 -7.99
C ASN A 25 -1.13 -11.15 -8.18
N ALA A 26 -0.86 -11.66 -9.39
CA ALA A 26 0.43 -12.29 -9.72
C ALA A 26 1.56 -11.26 -9.90
N ASP A 27 1.23 -9.97 -9.97
CA ASP A 27 2.16 -8.86 -10.18
C ASP A 27 2.72 -8.29 -8.87
N ILE A 28 2.39 -8.90 -7.73
CA ILE A 28 3.08 -8.64 -6.45
C ILE A 28 4.54 -9.08 -6.61
N TYR A 29 5.45 -8.12 -6.60
CA TYR A 29 6.89 -8.37 -6.82
C TYR A 29 7.72 -8.15 -5.56
N SER A 30 7.15 -7.54 -4.51
CA SER A 30 7.81 -7.36 -3.22
C SER A 30 6.82 -7.63 -2.09
N THR A 31 7.25 -8.46 -1.14
CA THR A 31 6.54 -8.74 0.12
C THR A 31 7.55 -8.60 1.24
N THR A 32 7.37 -7.59 2.09
CA THR A 32 8.26 -7.30 3.21
C THR A 32 7.53 -7.59 4.52
N PRO A 33 7.75 -8.75 5.16
CA PRO A 33 7.19 -9.06 6.48
C PRO A 33 8.01 -8.42 7.60
N GLY A 34 7.40 -8.27 8.78
CA GLY A 34 8.10 -7.91 10.01
C GLY A 34 7.17 -7.88 11.23
N PRO A 35 7.70 -7.60 12.43
CA PRO A 35 6.88 -7.43 13.64
C PRO A 35 5.80 -6.34 13.47
N ARG A 36 4.69 -6.39 14.22
CA ARG A 36 3.49 -5.53 14.11
C ARG A 36 3.75 -4.06 13.78
N ASN A 37 4.74 -3.44 14.40
CA ASN A 37 5.02 -1.99 14.26
C ASN A 37 6.32 -1.72 13.50
N SER A 38 6.89 -2.72 12.83
CA SER A 38 8.09 -2.55 12.01
C SER A 38 7.81 -1.75 10.73
N GLN A 39 6.55 -1.72 10.30
CA GLN A 39 6.07 -1.03 9.12
C GLN A 39 4.69 -0.42 9.40
N SER A 40 4.25 0.46 8.49
CA SER A 40 2.92 1.06 8.48
C SER A 40 2.41 1.18 7.05
N TRP A 41 1.11 1.42 6.86
CA TRP A 41 0.58 1.77 5.54
C TRP A 41 1.34 2.96 4.94
N HIS A 42 1.80 3.89 5.77
CA HIS A 42 2.51 5.09 5.34
C HIS A 42 3.91 4.76 4.80
N SER A 43 4.68 3.91 5.50
CA SER A 43 5.98 3.46 4.99
C SER A 43 5.83 2.60 3.72
N CYS A 44 4.77 1.78 3.66
CA CYS A 44 4.48 0.97 2.47
C CYS A 44 4.13 1.85 1.25
N CYS A 45 3.32 2.88 1.46
CA CYS A 45 3.01 3.90 0.45
C CYS A 45 4.27 4.60 -0.06
N ARG A 46 5.15 5.05 0.84
CA ARG A 46 6.41 5.71 0.44
C ARG A 46 7.32 4.79 -0.36
N SER A 47 7.43 3.51 0.01
CA SER A 47 8.18 2.52 -0.77
C SER A 47 7.61 2.38 -2.18
N CYS A 48 6.30 2.27 -2.30
CA CYS A 48 5.61 2.19 -3.59
C CYS A 48 5.80 3.48 -4.42
N TYR A 49 5.62 4.64 -3.81
CA TYR A 49 5.76 5.93 -4.50
C TYR A 49 7.16 6.12 -5.10
N ASN A 50 8.21 5.73 -4.35
CA ASN A 50 9.61 5.84 -4.79
C ASN A 50 10.02 4.78 -5.82
N ASP A 51 9.22 3.73 -6.03
CA ASP A 51 9.47 2.72 -7.05
C ASP A 51 8.57 2.96 -8.26
N VAL A 52 9.16 3.29 -9.42
CA VAL A 52 8.42 3.57 -10.67
C VAL A 52 7.56 2.39 -11.14
N ASN A 53 7.92 1.16 -10.76
CA ASN A 53 7.18 -0.04 -11.14
C ASN A 53 6.03 -0.38 -10.18
N CYS A 54 5.85 0.38 -9.10
CA CYS A 54 4.76 0.16 -8.16
C CYS A 54 3.51 0.91 -8.58
N TYR A 55 2.41 0.19 -8.77
CA TYR A 55 1.12 0.74 -9.18
C TYR A 55 0.12 0.74 -8.01
N ALA A 56 0.27 -0.21 -7.09
CA ALA A 56 -0.46 -0.20 -5.82
C ALA A 56 0.35 -0.88 -4.72
N PHE A 57 -0.03 -0.58 -3.47
CA PHE A 57 0.47 -1.28 -2.29
C PHE A 57 -0.66 -1.88 -1.48
N SER A 58 -0.35 -2.94 -0.74
CA SER A 58 -1.22 -3.51 0.29
C SER A 58 -0.42 -3.65 1.59
N PHE A 59 -0.99 -3.20 2.70
CA PHE A 59 -0.41 -3.28 4.02
C PHE A 59 -1.34 -4.07 4.94
N GLN A 60 -0.82 -5.12 5.57
CA GLN A 60 -1.51 -5.85 6.62
C GLN A 60 -0.89 -5.56 7.98
N GLN A 61 -1.70 -5.47 9.02
CA GLN A 61 -1.22 -5.46 10.41
C GLN A 61 -2.07 -6.34 11.33
N THR A 62 -1.49 -7.43 11.81
CA THR A 62 -2.12 -8.33 12.80
C THR A 62 -1.69 -7.96 14.21
N SER A 63 -2.12 -8.74 15.22
CA SER A 63 -1.70 -8.57 16.63
C SER A 63 -0.19 -8.69 16.84
N SER A 64 0.52 -9.41 15.97
CA SER A 64 1.94 -9.74 16.13
C SER A 64 2.81 -9.26 14.96
N ASP A 65 2.23 -9.12 13.78
CA ASP A 65 2.98 -9.00 12.53
C ASP A 65 2.45 -7.86 11.67
N SER A 66 3.30 -7.42 10.74
CA SER A 66 2.96 -6.50 9.66
C SER A 66 3.56 -7.00 8.34
N VAL A 67 2.88 -6.71 7.25
CA VAL A 67 3.31 -7.08 5.90
C VAL A 67 3.04 -5.91 4.96
N CYS A 68 4.03 -5.51 4.18
CA CYS A 68 3.86 -4.60 3.05
C CYS A 68 4.07 -5.37 1.74
N GLU A 69 3.11 -5.28 0.84
CA GLU A 69 3.14 -5.83 -0.51
C GLU A 69 3.12 -4.69 -1.52
N LEU A 70 4.02 -4.75 -2.50
CA LEU A 70 4.05 -3.84 -3.64
C LEU A 70 3.72 -4.63 -4.91
N THR A 71 2.83 -4.08 -5.74
CA THR A 71 2.39 -4.71 -6.98
C THR A 71 2.52 -3.77 -8.17
N ALA A 72 2.84 -4.35 -9.33
CA ALA A 72 2.90 -3.65 -10.59
C ALA A 72 1.54 -3.54 -11.31
N ALA A 73 0.44 -3.97 -10.69
CA ALA A 73 -0.90 -3.90 -11.27
C ALA A 73 -1.95 -3.50 -10.23
N THR A 74 -3.03 -2.84 -10.69
CA THR A 74 -4.19 -2.49 -9.86
C THR A 74 -5.34 -3.51 -9.99
N SER A 75 -5.11 -4.61 -10.71
CA SER A 75 -6.04 -5.73 -10.83
C SER A 75 -6.06 -6.58 -9.54
N GLY A 76 -7.04 -7.49 -9.41
CA GLY A 76 -7.12 -8.38 -8.24
C GLY A 76 -7.43 -7.65 -6.93
N ARG A 77 -8.11 -6.50 -7.00
CA ARG A 77 -8.61 -5.77 -5.81
C ARG A 77 -9.66 -6.62 -5.11
N GLU A 78 -9.35 -7.06 -3.90
CA GLU A 78 -10.24 -7.80 -3.00
C GLU A 78 -10.71 -6.88 -1.88
N GLU A 79 -12.01 -6.91 -1.59
CA GLU A 79 -12.65 -6.20 -0.48
C GLU A 79 -12.84 -7.13 0.73
N ASP A 80 -13.29 -6.56 1.86
CA ASP A 80 -13.52 -7.25 3.13
C ASP A 80 -12.30 -7.99 3.71
N GLN A 81 -11.10 -7.61 3.28
CA GLN A 81 -9.84 -8.17 3.75
C GLN A 81 -9.47 -7.57 5.11
N GLN A 82 -9.95 -8.17 6.20
CA GLN A 82 -9.72 -7.69 7.55
C GLN A 82 -8.22 -7.46 7.84
N ASN A 83 -7.92 -6.35 8.52
CA ASN A 83 -6.56 -5.90 8.87
C ASN A 83 -5.69 -5.45 7.68
N TRP A 84 -6.24 -5.39 6.47
CA TRP A 84 -5.57 -4.84 5.31
C TRP A 84 -5.94 -3.38 5.06
N GLN A 85 -4.99 -2.65 4.50
CA GLN A 85 -5.16 -1.31 3.95
C GLN A 85 -4.42 -1.26 2.63
N ALA A 86 -5.01 -0.66 1.60
CA ALA A 86 -4.38 -0.60 0.29
C ALA A 86 -4.48 0.79 -0.31
N GLY A 87 -3.54 1.14 -1.17
CA GLY A 87 -3.55 2.41 -1.88
C GLY A 87 -3.12 2.23 -3.33
N ASN A 88 -3.85 2.88 -4.22
CA ASN A 88 -3.54 2.96 -5.65
C ASN A 88 -2.70 4.22 -5.91
N MET A 89 -1.63 4.09 -6.69
CA MET A 89 -0.73 5.20 -7.03
C MET A 89 -1.26 6.11 -8.15
N GLY A 90 -2.41 5.77 -8.76
CA GLY A 90 -3.00 6.50 -9.88
C GLY A 90 -2.19 6.36 -11.18
N ARG A 91 -1.34 5.34 -11.26
CA ARG A 91 -0.57 5.01 -12.47
C ARG A 91 -1.40 4.03 -13.30
N GLU A 92 -1.43 4.21 -14.62
CA GLU A 92 -2.15 3.30 -15.52
C GLU A 92 -1.37 1.99 -15.68
N GLY A 93 -1.75 0.95 -14.93
CA GLY A 93 -1.13 -0.39 -14.95
C GLY A 93 -2.14 -1.46 -15.32
#